data_AF-A0A1E4GTM4-F1
#
_entry.id   AF-A0A1E4GTM4-F1
#
_cell.length_a   1.000
_cell.length_b   1.000
_cell.length_c   1.000
_cell.angle_alpha   90.00
_cell.angle_beta   90.00
_cell.angle_gamma   90.00
#
_symmetry.space_group_name_H-M   'P 1'
#
loop_
_entity.id
_entity.type
_entity.pdbx_description
1 polymer ?
#
loop_
_entity_poly.entity_id
_entity_poly.type
_entity_poly.pdbx_seq_one_letter_code
_entity_poly.pdbx_strand_id
1 'polypeptide(L)'
;MPQLDERWKPDACGFIIRNRYGSRQLVIDVEPTRPDVWRKEPFHSRIRGWAQSSRSAGQYVVVCAGRREIAVFAEEEIDLGVLGPGETAEMTYRDQGAFSRPVVLIRSAEGRLLREVAGRLGPKAGASVSLPRTSR
;
A
#
# COMPACT_ATOMS: atom_id res chain seq x y z
N MET A 1 -14.37 11.75 -4.02
CA MET A 1 -13.02 11.84 -3.40
C MET A 1 -13.15 12.67 -2.14
N PRO A 2 -12.50 12.31 -1.02
CA PRO A 2 -12.42 13.21 0.12
C PRO A 2 -11.71 14.50 -0.32
N GLN A 3 -12.16 15.65 0.19
CA GLN A 3 -11.67 16.96 -0.20
C GLN A 3 -10.19 17.07 0.21
N LEU A 4 -9.31 17.17 -0.79
CA LEU A 4 -7.90 17.47 -0.61
C LEU A 4 -7.77 18.98 -0.40
N ASP A 5 -7.06 19.40 0.65
CA ASP A 5 -6.79 20.82 0.91
C ASP A 5 -5.58 21.32 0.12
N GLU A 6 -5.22 22.59 0.29
CA GLU A 6 -4.12 23.22 -0.45
C GLU A 6 -2.77 22.53 -0.30
N ARG A 7 -2.54 21.80 0.82
CA ARG A 7 -1.27 21.11 1.06
C ARG A 7 -1.05 19.97 0.08
N TRP A 8 -2.10 19.48 -0.57
CA TRP A 8 -2.06 18.40 -1.56
C TRP A 8 -1.88 18.88 -3.00
N LYS A 9 -1.81 20.20 -3.23
CA LYS A 9 -1.42 20.72 -4.54
C LYS A 9 0.00 20.21 -4.86
N PRO A 10 0.28 19.75 -6.09
CA PRO A 10 1.57 19.09 -6.40
C PRO A 10 2.81 19.96 -6.12
N ASP A 11 2.71 21.27 -6.35
CA ASP A 11 3.74 22.25 -6.02
C ASP A 11 4.03 22.34 -4.52
N ALA A 12 3.01 22.14 -3.68
CA ALA A 12 3.15 22.10 -2.22
C ALA A 12 3.68 20.74 -1.70
N CYS A 13 3.04 19.63 -2.07
CA CYS A 13 3.37 18.32 -1.49
C CYS A 13 4.54 17.60 -2.17
N GLY A 14 4.84 17.90 -3.43
CA GLY A 14 5.88 17.19 -4.20
C GLY A 14 5.49 15.79 -4.64
N PHE A 15 4.20 15.54 -4.85
CA PHE A 15 3.71 14.32 -5.47
C PHE A 15 2.37 14.56 -6.17
N ILE A 16 2.02 13.64 -7.07
CA ILE A 16 0.71 13.60 -7.72
C ILE A 16 -0.01 12.30 -7.38
N ILE A 17 -1.33 12.32 -7.47
CA ILE A 17 -2.18 11.16 -7.25
C ILE A 17 -2.92 10.84 -8.55
N ARG A 18 -2.86 9.59 -9.00
CA ARG A 18 -3.56 9.13 -10.20
C ARG A 18 -4.06 7.70 -10.04
N ASN A 19 -5.04 7.31 -10.84
CA ASN A 19 -5.33 5.90 -11.02
C ASN A 19 -4.36 5.33 -12.07
N ARG A 20 -3.77 4.16 -11.82
CA ARG A 20 -3.01 3.45 -12.86
C ARG A 20 -3.99 2.84 -13.85
N TYR A 21 -3.86 3.25 -15.12
CA TYR A 21 -4.73 2.82 -16.20
C TYR A 21 -4.88 1.29 -16.26
N GLY A 22 -6.09 0.81 -16.46
CA GLY A 22 -6.40 -0.63 -16.53
C GLY A 22 -6.22 -1.39 -15.21
N SER A 23 -5.99 -0.71 -14.08
CA SER A 23 -5.80 -1.35 -12.77
C SER A 23 -6.70 -0.74 -11.70
N ARG A 24 -6.78 -1.41 -10.55
CA ARG A 24 -7.46 -0.89 -9.34
C ARG A 24 -6.50 -0.15 -8.40
N GLN A 25 -5.33 0.25 -8.89
CA GLN A 25 -4.32 0.93 -8.08
C GLN A 25 -4.49 2.45 -8.13
N LEU A 26 -4.59 3.06 -6.95
CA LEU A 26 -4.32 4.46 -6.71
C LEU A 26 -2.80 4.62 -6.54
N VAL A 27 -2.17 5.36 -7.44
CA VAL A 27 -0.73 5.59 -7.45
C VAL A 27 -0.43 7.00 -6.98
N ILE A 28 0.56 7.11 -6.11
CA ILE A 28 1.13 8.36 -5.62
C ILE A 28 2.55 8.46 -6.19
N ASP A 29 2.73 9.25 -7.25
CA ASP A 29 4.05 9.47 -7.83
C ASP A 29 4.73 10.62 -7.09
N VAL A 30 5.82 10.31 -6.41
CA VAL A 30 6.59 11.24 -5.57
C VAL A 30 7.81 11.70 -6.33
N GLU A 31 8.09 13.00 -6.21
CA GLU A 31 9.29 13.62 -6.77
C GLU A 31 10.55 12.87 -6.31
N PRO A 32 11.42 12.43 -7.23
CA PRO A 32 12.61 11.64 -6.88
C PRO A 32 13.60 12.37 -5.96
N THR A 33 13.61 13.70 -5.98
CA THR A 33 14.46 14.54 -5.12
C THR A 33 13.98 14.62 -3.68
N ARG A 34 12.74 14.16 -3.42
CA ARG A 34 12.06 14.24 -2.13
C ARG A 34 11.29 12.94 -1.82
N PRO A 35 11.92 11.75 -1.85
CA PRO A 35 11.21 10.46 -1.88
C PRO A 35 10.37 10.15 -0.64
N ASP A 36 10.61 10.85 0.47
CA ASP A 36 9.95 10.60 1.76
C ASP A 36 8.87 11.62 2.13
N VAL A 37 8.58 12.62 1.29
CA VAL A 37 7.61 13.68 1.67
C VAL A 37 6.20 13.18 1.90
N TRP A 38 5.80 12.09 1.24
CA TRP A 38 4.51 11.44 1.43
C TRP A 38 4.37 10.78 2.82
N ARG A 39 5.49 10.51 3.52
CA ARG A 39 5.50 9.99 4.89
C ARG A 39 5.33 11.07 5.95
N LYS A 40 5.32 12.35 5.57
CA LYS A 40 5.07 13.45 6.50
C LYS A 40 3.58 13.58 6.77
N GLU A 41 3.21 13.91 8.01
CA GLU A 41 1.83 14.29 8.31
C GLU A 41 1.47 15.62 7.63
N PRO A 42 0.21 15.80 7.17
CA PRO A 42 -0.94 14.90 7.31
C PRO A 42 -1.06 13.82 6.20
N PHE A 43 -0.07 13.73 5.30
CA PHE A 43 -0.17 12.89 4.11
C PHE A 43 -0.15 11.41 4.48
N HIS A 44 0.76 11.01 5.37
CA HIS A 44 0.95 9.62 5.73
C HIS A 44 -0.31 8.97 6.30
N SER A 45 -0.90 9.58 7.34
CA SER A 45 -2.14 9.10 7.93
C SER A 45 -3.30 9.05 6.92
N ARG A 46 -3.39 10.03 6.01
CA ARG A 46 -4.42 10.05 4.96
C ARG A 46 -4.24 8.93 3.94
N ILE A 47 -3.02 8.69 3.49
CA ILE A 47 -2.66 7.64 2.52
C ILE A 47 -2.94 6.25 3.13
N ARG A 48 -2.53 6.03 4.38
CA ARG A 48 -2.87 4.82 5.16
C ARG A 48 -4.39 4.64 5.29
N GLY A 49 -5.13 5.72 5.51
CA GLY A 49 -6.60 5.71 5.57
C GLY A 49 -7.24 5.29 4.24
N TRP A 50 -6.66 5.69 3.10
CA TRP A 50 -7.08 5.18 1.79
C TRP A 50 -6.80 3.69 1.66
N ALA A 51 -5.59 3.23 2.01
CA ALA A 51 -5.26 1.80 1.99
C ALA A 51 -6.23 0.96 2.85
N GLN A 52 -6.62 1.46 4.01
CA GLN A 52 -7.62 0.82 4.88
C GLN A 52 -9.00 0.74 4.21
N SER A 53 -9.46 1.83 3.59
CA SER A 53 -10.76 1.87 2.90
C SER A 53 -10.77 0.99 1.64
N SER A 54 -9.63 0.93 0.95
CA SER A 54 -9.43 0.18 -0.27
C SER A 54 -9.39 -1.33 -0.06
N ARG A 55 -9.02 -1.81 1.15
CA ARG A 55 -9.01 -3.24 1.53
C ARG A 55 -10.34 -3.94 1.24
N SER A 56 -11.47 -3.32 1.57
CA SER A 56 -12.80 -3.88 1.30
C SER A 56 -13.28 -3.67 -0.14
N ALA A 57 -12.76 -2.66 -0.83
CA ALA A 57 -13.16 -2.31 -2.20
C ALA A 57 -12.35 -3.04 -3.29
N GLY A 58 -11.33 -3.83 -2.92
CA GLY A 58 -10.40 -4.47 -3.85
C GLY A 58 -9.58 -3.45 -4.65
N GLN A 59 -9.38 -2.25 -4.09
CA GLN A 59 -8.47 -1.23 -4.60
C GLN A 59 -7.16 -1.29 -3.80
N TYR A 60 -6.10 -0.72 -4.35
CA TYR A 60 -4.78 -0.75 -3.73
C TYR A 60 -4.09 0.60 -3.83
N VAL A 61 -3.23 0.90 -2.85
CA VAL A 61 -2.45 2.14 -2.82
C VAL A 61 -0.98 1.79 -3.03
N VAL A 62 -0.36 2.42 -4.03
CA VAL A 62 1.06 2.25 -4.34
C VAL A 62 1.71 3.64 -4.36
N VAL A 63 2.88 3.75 -3.75
CA VAL A 63 3.72 4.94 -3.85
C VAL A 63 4.88 4.65 -4.79
N CYS A 64 5.06 5.49 -5.80
CA CYS A 64 6.20 5.44 -6.72
C CYS A 64 7.16 6.58 -6.37
N ALA A 65 8.26 6.27 -5.69
CA ALA A 65 9.32 7.23 -5.37
C ALA A 65 10.46 7.08 -6.39
N GLY A 66 10.40 7.86 -7.47
CA GLY A 66 11.21 7.62 -8.66
C GLY A 66 10.92 6.24 -9.26
N ARG A 67 11.93 5.36 -9.31
CA ARG A 67 11.77 3.98 -9.83
C ARG A 67 11.39 2.94 -8.76
N ARG A 68 11.37 3.33 -7.48
CA ARG A 68 10.97 2.42 -6.40
C ARG A 68 9.46 2.41 -6.24
N GLU A 69 8.89 1.22 -6.17
CA GLU A 69 7.49 1.03 -5.81
C GLU A 69 7.36 0.54 -4.37
N ILE A 70 6.46 1.17 -3.62
CA ILE A 70 6.13 0.83 -2.24
C ILE A 70 4.64 0.51 -2.19
N ALA A 71 4.29 -0.72 -1.82
CA ALA A 71 2.92 -1.12 -1.57
C ALA A 71 2.49 -0.59 -0.20
N VAL A 72 1.39 0.15 -0.13
CA VAL A 72 0.86 0.69 1.12
C VAL A 72 -0.35 -0.10 1.56
N PHE A 73 -0.18 -0.86 2.65
CA PHE A 73 -1.27 -1.50 3.38
C PHE A 73 -1.68 -0.61 4.57
N ALA A 74 -2.78 -0.95 5.24
CA ALA A 74 -3.24 -0.14 6.35
C ALA A 74 -2.30 -0.23 7.56
N GLU A 75 -1.78 -1.43 7.81
CA GLU A 75 -0.90 -1.77 8.93
C GLU A 75 0.58 -1.47 8.65
N GLU A 76 1.01 -1.47 7.39
CA GLU A 76 2.42 -1.32 7.04
C GLU A 76 2.66 -0.91 5.58
N GLU A 77 3.91 -0.61 5.29
CA GLU A 77 4.43 -0.32 3.96
C GLU A 77 5.41 -1.42 3.58
N ILE A 78 5.36 -1.89 2.33
CA ILE A 78 6.27 -2.91 1.81
C ILE A 78 7.04 -2.31 0.63
N ASP A 79 8.35 -2.12 0.79
CA ASP A 79 9.23 -1.73 -0.32
C ASP A 79 9.38 -2.90 -1.28
N LEU A 80 8.93 -2.71 -2.53
CA LEU A 80 9.04 -3.71 -3.59
C LEU A 80 10.35 -3.55 -4.39
N GLY A 81 11.08 -2.47 -4.14
CA GLY A 81 12.23 -2.06 -4.91
C GLY A 81 11.81 -1.56 -6.29
N VAL A 82 12.69 -1.78 -7.28
CA VAL A 82 12.42 -1.43 -8.67
C VAL A 82 11.73 -2.60 -9.34
N LEU A 83 10.58 -2.35 -9.98
CA LEU A 83 9.92 -3.33 -10.83
C LEU A 83 10.49 -3.26 -12.26
N GLY A 84 10.67 -4.43 -12.87
CA GLY A 84 11.09 -4.54 -14.27
C GLY A 84 10.02 -4.06 -15.26
N PRO A 85 10.37 -3.83 -16.54
CA PRO A 85 9.40 -3.48 -17.56
C PRO A 85 8.27 -4.51 -17.66
N GLY A 86 7.02 -4.03 -17.56
CA GLY A 86 5.83 -4.89 -17.61
C GLY A 86 5.57 -5.71 -16.34
N GLU A 87 6.44 -5.65 -15.33
CA GLU A 87 6.14 -6.24 -14.04
C GLU A 87 5.02 -5.47 -13.33
N THR A 88 4.14 -6.20 -12.65
CA THR A 88 3.00 -5.62 -11.94
C THR A 88 2.93 -6.15 -10.51
N ALA A 89 2.50 -5.29 -9.59
CA ALA A 89 2.26 -5.64 -8.19
C ALA A 89 0.77 -5.88 -7.93
N GLU A 90 0.39 -7.11 -7.64
CA GLU A 90 -0.93 -7.47 -7.16
C GLU A 90 -0.89 -7.61 -5.63
N MET A 91 -1.62 -6.75 -4.93
CA MET A 91 -1.67 -6.75 -3.47
C MET A 91 -2.83 -7.63 -2.99
N THR A 92 -2.66 -8.34 -1.88
CA THR A 92 -3.70 -9.18 -1.28
C THR A 92 -3.42 -9.40 0.21
N TYR A 93 -4.29 -10.13 0.88
CA TYR A 93 -4.09 -10.62 2.24
C TYR A 93 -4.12 -12.14 2.27
N ARG A 94 -3.22 -12.74 3.05
CA ARG A 94 -3.23 -14.18 3.31
C ARG A 94 -3.68 -14.43 4.75
N ASP A 95 -4.79 -15.13 4.88
CA ASP A 95 -5.35 -15.53 6.16
C ASP A 95 -4.63 -16.75 6.74
N GLN A 96 -4.45 -16.76 8.05
CA GLN A 96 -3.89 -17.82 8.87
C GLN A 96 -4.70 -17.89 10.18
N GLY A 97 -5.89 -18.48 10.11
CA GLY A 97 -6.84 -18.53 11.24
C GLY A 97 -7.29 -17.14 11.68
N ALA A 98 -7.03 -16.79 12.94
CA ALA A 98 -7.35 -15.47 13.51
C ALA A 98 -6.40 -14.35 13.05
N PHE A 99 -5.38 -14.68 12.26
CA PHE A 99 -4.36 -13.75 11.79
C PHE A 99 -4.45 -13.58 10.28
N SER A 100 -3.98 -12.44 9.77
CA SER A 100 -3.81 -12.18 8.34
C SER A 100 -2.51 -11.41 8.12
N ARG A 101 -1.86 -11.59 6.97
CA ARG A 101 -0.72 -10.76 6.57
C ARG A 101 -0.92 -10.17 5.18
N PRO A 102 -0.45 -8.93 4.93
CA PRO A 102 -0.26 -8.42 3.59
C PRO A 102 0.64 -9.33 2.74
N VAL A 103 0.30 -9.46 1.46
CA VAL A 103 1.13 -10.15 0.47
C VAL A 103 1.09 -9.37 -0.83
N VAL A 104 2.24 -9.18 -1.46
CA VAL A 104 2.36 -8.62 -2.80
C VAL A 104 2.89 -9.71 -3.74
N LEU A 105 2.08 -10.02 -4.75
CA LEU A 105 2.43 -10.93 -5.83
C LEU A 105 2.95 -10.10 -7.00
N ILE A 106 4.21 -10.28 -7.35
CA ILE A 106 4.83 -9.57 -8.46
C ILE A 106 4.82 -10.49 -9.66
N ARG A 107 4.17 -10.03 -10.73
CA ARG A 107 3.92 -10.81 -11.95
C ARG A 107 4.65 -10.19 -13.13
N SER A 108 5.06 -11.02 -14.08
CA SER A 108 5.57 -10.55 -15.37
C SER A 108 4.46 -9.95 -16.23
N ALA A 109 4.83 -9.41 -17.39
CA ALA A 109 3.88 -8.89 -18.39
C ALA A 109 2.90 -9.99 -18.88
N GLU A 110 3.33 -11.25 -18.90
CA GLU A 110 2.53 -12.41 -19.28
C GLU A 110 1.70 -12.98 -18.11
N GLY A 111 1.72 -12.33 -16.93
CA GLY A 111 0.94 -12.72 -15.76
C GLY A 111 1.57 -13.82 -14.90
N ARG A 112 2.75 -14.34 -15.26
CA ARG A 112 3.47 -15.35 -14.48
C ARG A 112 3.93 -14.75 -13.16
N LEU A 113 3.68 -15.44 -12.04
CA LEU A 113 4.21 -15.06 -10.74
C LEU A 113 5.76 -15.15 -10.77
N LEU A 114 6.43 -14.03 -10.50
CA LEU A 114 7.88 -13.95 -10.44
C LEU A 114 8.39 -14.02 -9.01
N ARG A 115 7.76 -13.26 -8.11
CA ARG A 115 8.11 -13.22 -6.69
C ARG A 115 6.91 -12.89 -5.82
N GLU A 116 6.99 -13.32 -4.58
CA GLU A 116 6.05 -12.95 -3.53
C GLU A 116 6.80 -12.17 -2.45
N VAL A 117 6.22 -11.06 -2.01
CA VAL A 117 6.74 -10.27 -0.88
C VAL A 117 5.68 -10.27 0.21
N ALA A 118 5.98 -10.93 1.33
CA ALA A 118 5.06 -11.04 2.46
C ALA A 118 5.35 -9.94 3.50
N GLY A 119 4.28 -9.32 3.97
CA GLY A 119 4.29 -8.43 5.12
C GLY A 119 4.28 -9.17 6.45
N ARG A 120 4.15 -8.40 7.54
CA ARG A 120 4.05 -8.92 8.90
C ARG A 120 2.71 -9.58 9.14
N LEU A 121 2.74 -10.67 9.91
CA LEU A 121 1.54 -11.32 10.39
C LEU A 121 0.92 -10.49 11.52
N GLY A 122 -0.35 -10.14 11.38
CA GLY A 122 -1.13 -9.41 12.38
C GLY A 122 -2.50 -10.04 12.60
N PRO A 123 -3.25 -9.60 13.61
CA PRO A 123 -4.64 -10.03 13.81
C PRO A 123 -5.48 -9.67 12.58
N LYS A 124 -6.38 -10.58 12.18
CA LYS A 124 -7.28 -10.34 11.05
C LYS A 124 -8.23 -9.18 11.39
N ALA A 125 -8.47 -8.28 10.44
CA ALA A 125 -9.39 -7.16 10.64
C ALA A 125 -10.79 -7.70 11.03
N GLY A 126 -11.32 -7.25 12.16
CA GLY A 126 -12.60 -7.72 12.71
C GLY A 126 -12.54 -9.01 13.56
N ALA A 127 -11.37 -9.63 13.71
CA ALA A 127 -11.21 -10.74 14.64
C ALA A 127 -11.20 -10.22 16.09
N SER A 128 -12.14 -10.68 16.91
CA SER A 128 -12.08 -10.49 18.35
C SER A 128 -10.97 -11.40 18.90
N VAL A 129 -9.77 -10.85 19.10
CA VAL A 129 -8.70 -11.56 19.77
C VAL A 129 -8.96 -11.46 21.27
N SER A 130 -9.61 -12.48 21.83
CA SER A 130 -9.60 -12.69 23.28
C SER A 130 -8.16 -12.99 23.70
N LEU A 131 -7.47 -11.99 24.27
CA LEU A 131 -6.19 -12.21 24.92
C LEU A 131 -6.38 -13.28 26.01
N PRO A 132 -5.55 -14.34 26.04
CA PRO A 132 -5.61 -15.28 27.17
C PRO A 132 -5.27 -14.48 28.44
N ARG A 133 -6.24 -14.40 29.36
CA ARG A 133 -6.00 -13.89 30.70
C ARG A 133 -4.89 -14.74 31.31
N THR A 134 -3.73 -14.15 31.48
CA THR A 134 -2.64 -14.75 32.25
C THR A 134 -3.12 -14.80 33.69
N SER A 135 -3.65 -15.95 34.12
CA SER A 135 -3.89 -16.20 35.54
C SER A 135 -2.53 -16.29 36.23
N ARG A 136 -2.32 -15.41 37.21
CA ARG A 136 -1.20 -15.45 38.14
C ARG A 136 -1.59 -16.27 39.37
#